data_AF-A0A1Y1VQR6-F1
#
_entry.id   AF-A0A1Y1VQR6-F1
#
_cell.length_a   1.000
_cell.length_b   1.000
_cell.length_c   1.000
_cell.angle_alpha   90.00
_cell.angle_beta   90.00
_cell.angle_gamma   90.00
#
_symmetry.space_group_name_H-M   'P 1'
#
loop_
_entity.id
_entity.type
_entity.pdbx_description
1 polymer ?
#
loop_
_entity_poly.entity_id
_entity_poly.type
_entity_poly.pdbx_seq_one_letter_code
_entity_poly.pdbx_strand_id
1 'polypeptide(L)'
;MDVLVESLRQLSLETKDNETKSKSNYNFRYREKEIVMVTETENHELINIEIQFYNTCNMFKRSLFYASGIIFHSLPSSEKYEEIPNAILINILNYNLFKDPKDMKQRHWIFEIAERNTKKGKGFEDLINFHFIELPKFEDESNEIMKKQFPWILFYLIQIIVILELKKHQHVF
;
A
#
# COMPACT_ATOMS: atom_id res chain seq x y z
N MET A 1 16.12 -2.79 3.61
CA MET A 1 16.38 -1.36 3.43
C MET A 1 16.68 -1.09 1.97
N ASP A 2 15.73 -0.83 1.09
CA ASP A 2 14.31 -1.21 1.01
C ASP A 2 13.90 -0.87 -0.44
N VAL A 3 13.65 -1.88 -1.28
CA VAL A 3 13.10 -1.69 -2.64
C VAL A 3 11.84 -0.81 -2.55
N LEU A 4 11.03 -0.99 -1.50
CA LEU A 4 9.90 -0.12 -1.16
C LEU A 4 10.28 1.34 -0.94
N VAL A 5 11.40 1.65 -0.29
CA VAL A 5 11.81 3.03 -0.06
C VAL A 5 12.26 3.68 -1.36
N GLU A 6 12.89 2.92 -2.26
CA GLU A 6 13.29 3.41 -3.57
C GLU A 6 12.08 3.63 -4.49
N SER A 7 11.19 2.62 -4.60
CA SER A 7 9.95 2.68 -5.36
C SER A 7 9.01 3.79 -4.87
N LEU A 8 9.00 4.09 -3.55
CA LEU A 8 8.21 5.19 -2.98
C LEU A 8 8.93 6.56 -3.02
N ARG A 9 10.27 6.60 -3.11
CA ARG A 9 11.03 7.86 -3.32
C ARG A 9 10.81 8.42 -4.71
N GLN A 10 10.71 7.55 -5.72
CA GLN A 10 10.39 7.93 -7.10
C GLN A 10 9.04 8.66 -7.18
N LEU A 11 8.02 8.21 -6.43
CA LEU A 11 6.72 8.89 -6.33
C LEU A 11 6.81 10.33 -5.76
N SER A 12 7.85 10.65 -4.98
CA SER A 12 7.98 11.96 -4.31
C SER A 12 8.65 13.04 -5.16
N LEU A 13 9.39 12.67 -6.21
CA LEU A 13 10.19 13.61 -7.02
C LEU A 13 9.37 14.31 -8.12
N GLU A 14 8.16 13.86 -8.43
CA GLU A 14 7.34 14.41 -9.52
C GLU A 14 6.46 15.61 -9.13
N THR A 15 6.48 16.08 -7.88
CA THR A 15 5.66 17.22 -7.45
C THR A 15 6.49 18.46 -7.13
N LYS A 16 7.13 19.04 -8.14
CA LYS A 16 7.52 20.45 -8.09
C LYS A 16 7.17 21.16 -9.38
N ASP A 17 6.25 22.11 -9.24
CA ASP A 17 6.03 23.30 -10.04
C ASP A 17 6.31 23.16 -11.53
N ASN A 18 5.26 22.90 -12.30
CA ASN A 18 4.98 23.66 -13.51
C ASN A 18 3.53 23.41 -13.97
N GLU A 19 2.79 24.51 -14.16
CA GLU A 19 1.54 24.57 -14.88
C GLU A 19 1.73 24.13 -16.33
N THR A 20 1.85 22.83 -16.63
CA THR A 20 1.50 22.28 -17.96
C THR A 20 1.32 20.77 -17.88
N LYS A 21 0.07 20.30 -18.07
CA LYS A 21 -0.33 18.96 -18.51
C LYS A 21 0.64 17.80 -18.17
N SER A 22 0.60 17.29 -16.94
CA SER A 22 1.00 15.89 -16.67
C SER A 22 -0.26 15.05 -16.47
N LYS A 23 -0.50 14.08 -17.36
CA LYS A 23 -1.50 13.02 -17.15
C LYS A 23 -0.93 12.08 -16.09
N SER A 24 -1.17 12.38 -14.82
CA SER A 24 -0.76 11.50 -13.74
C SER A 24 -1.78 10.35 -13.61
N ASN A 25 -1.38 9.12 -13.93
CA ASN A 25 -2.23 7.90 -13.96
C ASN A 25 -2.59 7.36 -12.56
N TYR A 26 -3.00 8.23 -11.63
CA TYR A 26 -3.39 7.81 -10.28
C TYR A 26 -4.90 7.55 -10.22
N ASN A 27 -5.29 6.29 -9.98
CA ASN A 27 -6.69 5.96 -9.68
C ASN A 27 -6.89 5.97 -8.16
N PHE A 28 -7.43 7.08 -7.65
CA PHE A 28 -7.72 7.28 -6.23
C PHE A 28 -9.22 7.09 -5.94
N ARG A 29 -9.55 6.24 -4.95
CA ARG A 29 -10.93 6.01 -4.52
C ARG A 29 -11.07 6.17 -3.02
N TYR A 30 -11.86 7.17 -2.62
CA TYR A 30 -12.27 7.37 -1.23
C TYR A 30 -13.64 6.72 -0.98
N ARG A 31 -13.76 5.97 0.11
CA ARG A 31 -15.05 5.54 0.67
C ARG A 31 -15.05 5.80 2.18
N GLU A 32 -16.23 5.76 2.78
CA GLU A 32 -16.42 5.96 4.23
C GLU A 32 -15.51 5.07 5.11
N LYS A 33 -15.16 3.87 4.63
CA LYS A 33 -14.43 2.87 5.42
C LYS A 33 -12.97 2.67 5.01
N GLU A 34 -12.58 3.22 3.85
CA GLU A 34 -11.27 2.94 3.25
C GLU A 34 -10.83 4.00 2.24
N ILE A 35 -9.53 4.01 1.99
CA ILE A 35 -8.91 4.74 0.89
C ILE A 35 -8.12 3.74 0.06
N VAL A 36 -8.30 3.75 -1.26
CA VAL A 36 -7.56 2.90 -2.19
C VAL A 36 -6.86 3.77 -3.22
N MET A 37 -5.59 3.50 -3.47
CA MET A 37 -4.77 4.11 -4.51
C MET A 37 -4.10 2.99 -5.31
N VAL A 38 -4.06 3.17 -6.63
CA VAL A 38 -3.22 2.35 -7.52
C VAL A 38 -2.29 3.28 -8.28
N THR A 39 -1.01 2.92 -8.32
CA THR A 39 0.03 3.62 -9.03
C THR A 39 1.02 2.63 -9.63
N GLU A 40 1.92 3.12 -10.47
CA GLU A 40 2.97 2.37 -11.13
C GLU A 40 4.29 3.11 -10.90
N THR A 41 5.36 2.38 -10.60
CA THR A 41 6.70 2.94 -10.39
C THR A 41 7.40 3.18 -11.70
N GLU A 42 8.49 3.95 -11.69
CA GLU A 42 9.37 4.11 -12.87
C GLU A 42 9.97 2.78 -13.34
N ASN A 43 10.04 1.79 -12.45
CA ASN A 43 10.55 0.44 -12.74
C ASN A 43 9.46 -0.53 -13.22
N HIS A 44 8.27 -0.03 -13.58
CA HIS A 44 7.14 -0.85 -14.03
C HIS A 44 6.67 -1.84 -12.96
N GLU A 45 6.57 -1.40 -11.70
CA GLU A 45 5.92 -2.15 -10.63
C GLU A 45 4.56 -1.53 -10.30
N LEU A 46 3.52 -2.34 -10.20
CA LEU A 46 2.21 -1.88 -9.74
C LEU A 46 2.19 -1.82 -8.21
N ILE A 47 1.82 -0.66 -7.68
CA ILE A 47 1.60 -0.48 -6.25
C ILE A 47 0.12 -0.22 -5.99
N ASN A 48 -0.51 -1.10 -5.22
CA ASN A 48 -1.81 -0.87 -4.62
C ASN A 48 -1.63 -0.48 -3.15
N ILE A 49 -2.14 0.69 -2.76
CA ILE A 49 -2.14 1.14 -1.38
C ILE A 49 -3.58 1.19 -0.91
N GLU A 50 -3.88 0.46 0.15
CA GLU A 50 -5.20 0.42 0.76
C GLU A 50 -5.13 0.74 2.25
N ILE A 51 -5.80 1.81 2.67
CA ILE A 51 -5.89 2.26 4.06
C ILE A 51 -7.28 1.93 4.59
N GLN A 52 -7.38 1.13 5.66
CA GLN A 52 -8.64 0.81 6.32
C GLN A 52 -8.79 1.48 7.68
N PHE A 53 -9.94 2.13 7.86
CA PHE A 53 -10.32 2.71 9.15
C PHE A 53 -10.99 1.70 10.08
N TYR A 54 -11.68 0.70 9.53
CA TYR A 54 -12.45 -0.28 10.29
C TYR A 54 -12.12 -1.71 9.85
N ASN A 55 -12.10 -2.63 10.82
CA ASN A 55 -11.91 -4.05 10.54
C ASN A 55 -13.15 -4.65 9.88
N THR A 56 -13.01 -5.06 8.63
CA THR A 56 -14.06 -5.74 7.83
C THR A 56 -13.89 -7.26 7.80
N CYS A 57 -12.91 -7.80 8.53
CA CYS A 57 -12.62 -9.23 8.67
C CYS A 57 -12.34 -9.99 7.36
N ASN A 58 -12.04 -9.31 6.26
CA ASN A 58 -11.84 -9.92 4.94
C ASN A 58 -10.55 -9.48 4.24
N MET A 59 -9.61 -8.86 4.97
CA MET A 59 -8.45 -8.21 4.34
C MET A 59 -7.64 -9.12 3.45
N PHE A 60 -7.30 -10.33 3.86
CA PHE A 60 -6.53 -11.26 3.01
C PHE A 60 -7.21 -11.54 1.67
N LYS A 61 -8.52 -11.84 1.68
CA LYS A 61 -9.28 -12.10 0.45
C LYS A 61 -9.37 -10.85 -0.42
N ARG A 62 -9.50 -9.69 0.21
CA ARG A 62 -9.67 -8.43 -0.48
C ARG A 62 -8.37 -7.94 -1.13
N SER A 63 -7.26 -8.00 -0.41
CA SER A 63 -5.95 -7.71 -0.98
C SER A 63 -5.68 -8.66 -2.15
N LEU A 64 -5.95 -9.96 -2.01
CA LEU A 64 -5.78 -10.92 -3.10
C LEU A 64 -6.68 -10.60 -4.31
N PHE A 65 -7.93 -10.21 -4.08
CA PHE A 65 -8.85 -9.80 -5.16
C PHE A 65 -8.35 -8.55 -5.89
N TYR A 66 -7.87 -7.54 -5.15
CA TYR A 66 -7.30 -6.36 -5.77
C TYR A 66 -6.02 -6.69 -6.54
N ALA A 67 -5.17 -7.58 -6.01
CA ALA A 67 -3.98 -8.02 -6.72
C ALA A 67 -4.31 -8.69 -8.06
N SER A 68 -5.26 -9.62 -8.06
CA SER A 68 -5.67 -10.28 -9.31
C SER A 68 -6.26 -9.28 -10.29
N GLY A 69 -7.03 -8.30 -9.79
CA GLY A 69 -7.57 -7.21 -10.58
C GLY A 69 -6.47 -6.37 -11.24
N ILE A 70 -5.54 -5.81 -10.48
CA ILE A 70 -4.51 -4.90 -11.04
C ILE A 70 -3.59 -5.63 -12.03
N ILE A 71 -3.20 -6.88 -11.73
CA ILE A 71 -2.37 -7.71 -12.61
C ILE A 71 -3.12 -8.05 -13.89
N PHE A 72 -4.41 -8.39 -13.80
CA PHE A 72 -5.19 -8.74 -14.99
C PHE A 72 -5.36 -7.55 -15.94
N HIS A 73 -5.58 -6.34 -15.40
CA HIS A 73 -5.80 -5.14 -16.21
C HIS A 73 -4.50 -4.49 -16.70
N SER A 74 -3.33 -4.90 -16.19
CA SER A 74 -2.05 -4.32 -16.61
C SER A 74 -1.50 -4.87 -17.91
N LEU A 75 -2.04 -5.98 -18.42
CA LEU A 75 -1.65 -6.55 -19.71
C LEU A 75 -2.67 -6.19 -20.79
N PRO A 76 -2.34 -5.31 -21.74
CA PRO A 76 -3.19 -5.05 -22.90
C PRO A 76 -3.33 -6.30 -23.78
N SER A 77 -4.46 -6.40 -24.49
CA SER A 77 -4.68 -7.49 -25.45
C SER A 77 -3.57 -7.49 -26.50
N SER A 78 -2.94 -8.65 -26.73
CA SER A 78 -1.82 -8.94 -27.66
C SER A 78 -0.37 -8.75 -27.15
N GLU A 79 -0.17 -8.41 -25.88
CA GLU A 79 1.17 -8.36 -25.28
C GLU A 79 1.62 -9.70 -24.66
N LYS A 80 2.93 -9.84 -24.42
CA LYS A 80 3.52 -11.07 -23.87
C LYS A 80 3.45 -11.06 -22.34
N TYR A 81 3.39 -12.24 -21.72
CA TYR A 81 3.28 -12.33 -20.26
C TYR A 81 4.51 -11.83 -19.50
N GLU A 82 5.67 -11.76 -20.15
CA GLU A 82 6.89 -11.16 -19.59
C GLU A 82 6.75 -9.65 -19.35
N GLU A 83 5.77 -8.99 -19.98
CA GLU A 83 5.48 -7.56 -19.78
C GLU A 83 4.54 -7.31 -18.59
N ILE A 84 4.04 -8.38 -17.93
CA ILE A 84 3.23 -8.22 -16.71
C ILE A 84 4.11 -7.63 -15.61
N PRO A 85 3.79 -6.43 -15.08
CA PRO A 85 4.52 -5.83 -13.98
C PRO A 85 4.38 -6.63 -12.69
N ASN A 86 5.42 -6.61 -11.87
CA ASN A 86 5.34 -7.09 -10.48
C ASN A 86 4.33 -6.27 -9.68
N ALA A 87 3.72 -6.87 -8.66
CA ALA A 87 2.68 -6.22 -7.87
C ALA A 87 3.01 -6.15 -6.37
N ILE A 88 2.94 -4.94 -5.81
CA ILE A 88 3.13 -4.68 -4.38
C ILE A 88 1.82 -4.15 -3.80
N LEU A 89 1.29 -4.84 -2.80
CA LEU A 89 0.06 -4.47 -2.12
C LEU A 89 0.36 -4.00 -0.70
N ILE A 90 0.13 -2.74 -0.41
CA ILE A 90 0.39 -2.10 0.87
C ILE A 90 -0.94 -1.85 1.59
N ASN A 91 -1.23 -2.70 2.57
CA ASN A 91 -2.44 -2.65 3.39
C ASN A 91 -2.13 -1.99 4.73
N ILE A 92 -2.60 -0.76 4.93
CA ILE A 92 -2.42 0.02 6.14
C ILE A 92 -3.70 -0.09 6.98
N LEU A 93 -3.59 -0.62 8.19
CA LEU A 93 -4.73 -1.01 9.02
C LEU A 93 -4.79 -0.19 10.29
N ASN A 94 -5.93 0.46 10.56
CA ASN A 94 -6.20 1.10 11.84
C ASN A 94 -6.71 0.12 12.92
N TYR A 95 -6.26 -1.14 12.87
CA TYR A 95 -6.63 -2.19 13.80
C TYR A 95 -5.58 -3.32 13.77
N ASN A 96 -5.57 -4.16 14.80
CA ASN A 96 -4.72 -5.35 14.85
C ASN A 96 -5.36 -6.50 14.03
N LEU A 97 -4.68 -6.87 12.94
CA LEU A 97 -4.97 -8.03 12.11
C LEU A 97 -4.61 -9.32 12.85
N PHE A 98 -3.44 -9.37 13.49
CA PHE A 98 -2.98 -10.48 14.30
C PHE A 98 -3.09 -10.14 15.78
N LYS A 99 -3.79 -10.98 16.52
CA LYS A 99 -4.13 -10.78 17.95
C LYS A 99 -3.41 -11.74 18.90
N ASP A 100 -2.57 -12.63 18.38
CA ASP A 100 -1.75 -13.49 19.24
C ASP A 100 -0.76 -12.61 20.05
N PRO A 101 -0.64 -12.80 21.38
CA PRO A 101 0.32 -12.07 22.19
C PRO A 101 1.76 -12.08 21.66
N LYS A 102 2.18 -13.15 20.99
CA LYS A 102 3.53 -13.28 20.40
C LYS A 102 3.76 -12.31 19.23
N ASP A 103 2.67 -11.95 18.55
CA ASP A 103 2.66 -11.13 17.35
C ASP A 103 2.47 -9.64 17.65
N MET A 104 2.28 -9.27 18.92
CA MET A 104 2.00 -7.89 19.34
C MET A 104 3.15 -6.92 19.04
N LYS A 105 4.39 -7.41 18.97
CA LYS A 105 5.56 -6.60 18.60
C LYS A 105 5.78 -6.52 17.09
N GLN A 106 5.19 -7.44 16.31
CA GLN A 106 5.31 -7.44 14.86
C GLN A 106 4.29 -6.46 14.27
N ARG A 107 4.80 -5.41 13.62
CA ARG A 107 4.00 -4.28 13.12
C ARG A 107 3.80 -4.29 11.61
N HIS A 108 4.74 -4.91 10.90
CA HIS A 108 4.76 -5.00 9.45
C HIS A 108 4.94 -6.46 9.04
N TRP A 109 3.98 -6.98 8.31
CA TRP A 109 3.99 -8.33 7.78
C TRP A 109 4.19 -8.28 6.27
N ILE A 110 5.01 -9.19 5.77
CA ILE A 110 5.22 -9.39 4.34
C ILE A 110 4.84 -10.82 4.02
N PHE A 111 3.92 -10.99 3.09
CA PHE A 111 3.53 -12.29 2.56
C PHE A 111 3.94 -12.37 1.10
N GLU A 112 4.67 -13.43 0.78
CA GLU A 112 5.28 -13.68 -0.54
C GLU A 112 4.92 -15.10 -0.98
N ILE A 113 5.03 -15.37 -2.27
CA ILE A 113 4.88 -16.72 -2.80
C ILE A 113 6.21 -17.47 -2.68
N ALA A 114 6.17 -18.62 -2.00
CA ALA A 114 7.34 -19.48 -1.85
C ALA A 114 6.97 -20.96 -1.92
N GLU A 115 7.91 -21.77 -2.40
CA GLU A 115 7.80 -23.22 -2.35
C GLU A 115 7.75 -23.69 -0.89
N ARG A 116 6.79 -24.57 -0.59
CA ARG A 116 6.37 -24.94 0.76
C ARG A 116 7.53 -25.43 1.63
N ASN A 117 8.41 -26.26 1.08
CA ASN A 117 9.45 -26.95 1.83
C ASN A 117 10.72 -26.11 1.98
N THR A 118 11.17 -25.50 0.88
CA THR A 118 12.41 -24.74 0.82
C THR A 118 12.27 -23.29 1.28
N LYS A 119 11.03 -22.77 1.33
CA LYS A 119 10.72 -21.37 1.65
C LYS A 119 11.39 -20.38 0.69
N LYS A 120 11.58 -20.77 -0.57
CA LYS A 120 12.18 -19.94 -1.63
C LYS A 120 11.16 -19.67 -2.74
N GLY A 121 11.24 -18.51 -3.40
CA GLY A 121 10.34 -18.11 -4.48
C GLY A 121 10.38 -19.05 -5.69
N LYS A 122 11.58 -19.49 -6.12
CA LYS A 122 11.78 -20.43 -7.23
C LYS A 122 11.13 -19.96 -8.55
N GLY A 123 11.32 -18.69 -8.90
CA GLY A 123 10.70 -18.02 -10.05
C GLY A 123 9.48 -17.17 -9.69
N PHE A 124 9.05 -17.20 -8.43
CA PHE A 124 7.98 -16.34 -7.91
C PHE A 124 8.50 -15.17 -7.05
N GLU A 125 9.81 -14.97 -6.98
CA GLU A 125 10.41 -13.83 -6.28
C GLU A 125 9.82 -12.52 -6.80
N ASP A 126 9.34 -11.68 -5.89
CA ASP A 126 8.85 -10.32 -6.12
C ASP A 126 7.66 -10.15 -7.09
N LEU A 127 7.17 -11.23 -7.72
CA LEU A 127 6.01 -11.16 -8.63
C LEU A 127 4.77 -10.58 -7.93
N ILE A 128 4.56 -10.95 -6.67
CA ILE A 128 3.48 -10.41 -5.84
C ILE A 128 3.83 -10.42 -4.35
N ASN A 129 3.78 -9.25 -3.74
CA ASN A 129 4.09 -9.07 -2.31
C ASN A 129 2.94 -8.36 -1.60
N PHE A 130 2.48 -8.92 -0.48
CA PHE A 130 1.47 -8.29 0.36
C PHE A 130 2.08 -7.79 1.66
N HIS A 131 2.03 -6.48 1.84
CA HIS A 131 2.44 -5.78 3.04
C HIS A 131 1.20 -5.50 3.89
N PHE A 132 1.24 -5.85 5.18
CA PHE A 132 0.23 -5.43 6.16
C PHE A 132 0.91 -4.65 7.27
N ILE A 133 0.46 -3.41 7.48
CA ILE A 133 0.99 -2.48 8.49
C ILE A 133 -0.12 -2.20 9.50
N GLU A 134 0.09 -2.58 10.76
CA GLU A 134 -0.90 -2.45 11.84
C GLU A 134 -0.63 -1.19 12.67
N LEU A 135 -1.32 -0.09 12.35
CA LEU A 135 -1.09 1.23 12.96
C LEU A 135 -1.18 1.27 14.50
N PRO A 136 -2.12 0.59 15.18
CA PRO A 136 -2.21 0.64 16.64
C PRO A 136 -0.96 0.11 17.35
N LYS A 137 -0.19 -0.77 16.70
CA LYS A 137 1.05 -1.32 17.27
C LYS A 137 2.22 -0.34 17.26
N PHE A 138 2.03 0.85 16.69
CA PHE A 138 3.05 1.90 16.69
C PHE A 138 2.87 2.90 17.84
N GLU A 139 1.74 2.94 18.55
CA GLU A 139 1.34 4.02 19.48
C GLU A 139 2.41 4.39 20.54
N ASP A 140 3.13 3.43 21.10
CA ASP A 140 4.13 3.66 22.16
C ASP A 140 5.51 4.19 21.67
N GLU A 141 5.83 4.06 20.38
CA GLU A 141 7.10 4.48 19.76
C GLU A 141 6.86 5.37 18.51
N SER A 142 5.64 5.91 18.42
CA SER A 142 4.89 6.20 17.19
C SER A 142 5.45 7.28 16.28
N ASN A 143 6.31 8.17 16.77
CA ASN A 143 6.78 9.29 15.95
C ASN A 143 8.14 9.03 15.33
N GLU A 144 9.15 8.60 16.09
CA GLU A 144 10.53 8.48 15.58
C GLU A 144 10.69 7.30 14.61
N ILE A 145 10.16 6.12 14.97
CA ILE A 145 10.31 4.90 14.16
C ILE A 145 9.44 4.97 12.90
N MET A 146 8.19 5.45 13.01
CA MET A 146 7.33 5.69 11.85
C MET A 146 7.92 6.74 10.91
N LYS A 147 8.46 7.85 11.44
CA LYS A 147 9.15 8.86 10.62
C LYS A 147 10.41 8.31 9.96
N LYS A 148 11.12 7.39 10.60
CA LYS A 148 12.37 6.83 10.06
C LYS A 148 12.13 5.73 9.03
N GLN A 149 11.16 4.87 9.29
CA GLN A 149 10.91 3.65 8.51
C GLN A 149 9.83 3.86 7.44
N PHE A 150 8.87 4.74 7.69
CA PHE A 150 7.74 5.03 6.81
C PHE A 150 7.37 6.54 6.73
N PRO A 151 8.35 7.46 6.52
CA PRO A 151 8.11 8.90 6.54
C PRO A 151 7.00 9.37 5.60
N TRP A 152 6.92 8.75 4.43
CA TRP A 152 5.98 9.10 3.37
C TRP A 152 4.56 8.64 3.70
N ILE A 153 4.40 7.45 4.29
CA ILE A 153 3.10 6.97 4.78
C ILE A 153 2.58 7.93 5.85
N LEU A 154 3.44 8.40 6.77
CA LEU A 154 3.05 9.39 7.76
C LEU A 154 2.65 10.73 7.12
N PHE A 155 3.38 11.19 6.10
CA PHE A 155 3.04 12.41 5.36
C PHE A 155 1.66 12.33 4.70
N TYR A 156 1.37 11.24 3.97
CA TYR A 156 0.06 11.05 3.34
C TYR A 156 -1.04 10.78 4.36
N LEU A 157 -0.79 10.02 5.43
CA LEU A 157 -1.75 9.82 6.52
C LEU A 157 -2.08 11.13 7.23
N ILE A 158 -1.11 12.01 7.46
CA ILE A 158 -1.34 13.34 8.05
C ILE A 158 -2.20 14.19 7.12
N GLN A 159 -1.90 14.22 5.81
CA GLN A 159 -2.74 14.95 4.85
C GLN A 159 -4.17 14.39 4.81
N ILE A 160 -4.31 13.07 4.83
CA ILE A 160 -5.61 12.39 4.87
C ILE A 160 -6.35 12.72 6.17
N ILE A 161 -5.69 12.66 7.33
CA ILE A 161 -6.28 13.01 8.64
C ILE A 161 -6.75 14.47 8.65
N VAL A 162 -5.93 15.40 8.13
CA VAL A 162 -6.31 16.81 8.01
C VAL A 162 -7.53 16.98 7.10
N ILE A 163 -7.58 16.30 5.95
CA ILE A 163 -8.74 16.33 5.05
C ILE A 163 -9.99 15.75 5.73
N LEU A 164 -9.85 14.66 6.49
CA LEU A 164 -10.95 14.05 7.23
C LEU A 164 -11.50 14.98 8.31
N GLU A 165 -10.63 15.67 9.05
CA GLU A 165 -11.03 16.61 10.10
C GLU A 165 -11.72 17.84 9.50
N LEU A 166 -11.20 18.37 8.39
CA LEU A 166 -11.84 19.47 7.65
C LEU A 166 -13.24 19.09 7.12
N LYS A 167 -13.44 17.84 6.68
CA LYS A 167 -14.75 17.35 6.20
C LYS A 167 -15.76 17.14 7.33
N LYS A 168 -15.34 16.76 8.54
CA LYS A 168 -16.25 16.68 9.69
C LYS A 168 -16.88 18.04 10.03
N HIS A 169 -16.13 19.12 9.84
CA HIS A 169 -16.61 20.48 10.13
C HIS A 169 -17.52 21.07 9.04
N GLN A 170 -17.63 20.45 7.86
CA GLN A 170 -18.51 20.91 6.78
C GLN A 170 -19.94 20.37 6.85
N HIS A 171 -20.23 19.40 7.73
CA HIS A 171 -21.57 18.84 7.93
C HIS A 171 -22.32 19.40 9.16
N VAL A 172 -21.88 20.55 9.70
CA VAL A 172 -22.48 21.21 10.88
C VAL A 172 -23.27 22.48 10.50
N PHE A 173 -23.62 22.68 9.21
CA PHE A 173 -24.52 23.74 8.78
C PHE A 173 -25.57 23.22 7.79
#